data_AF-A0A0J9CF92-F1
#
_entry.id   AF-A0A0J9CF92-F1
#
_cell.length_a   1.000
_cell.length_b   1.000
_cell.length_c   1.000
_cell.angle_alpha   90.00
_cell.angle_beta   90.00
_cell.angle_gamma   90.00
#
_symmetry.space_group_name_H-M   'P 1'
#
loop_
_entity.id
_entity.type
_entity.pdbx_description
1 polymer ?
#
loop_
_entity_poly.entity_id
_entity_poly.type
_entity_poly.pdbx_seq_one_letter_code
_entity_poly.pdbx_strand_id
1 'polypeptide(L)'
;MTDIEILKKLTGESDEVLLSLLLDDATAFVLSYTGRTRIVTGLEKAVRDLAVIALNRMGTEGESSRSGGGESYSFDNAPKHIYDTLDRYRLARIGGRTYEAKTEQAGDVSSPGSNT
;
A
#
# COMPACT_ATOMS: atom_id res chain seq x y z
N MET A 1 -5.34 11.55 10.75
CA MET A 1 -4.89 11.98 9.43
C MET A 1 -5.25 10.89 8.46
N THR A 2 -5.91 11.25 7.35
CA THR A 2 -6.19 10.32 6.26
C THR A 2 -4.92 10.04 5.46
N ASP A 3 -4.85 8.90 4.76
CA ASP A 3 -3.68 8.56 3.95
C ASP A 3 -3.40 9.62 2.87
N ILE A 4 -4.45 10.20 2.30
CA ILE A 4 -4.38 11.28 1.32
C ILE A 4 -3.77 12.54 1.93
N GLU A 5 -4.15 12.95 3.15
CA GLU A 5 -3.56 14.10 3.84
C GLU A 5 -2.06 13.91 4.09
N ILE A 6 -1.64 12.68 4.43
CA ILE A 6 -0.23 12.34 4.63
C ILE A 6 0.52 12.46 3.31
N LEU A 7 -0.03 11.89 2.23
CA LEU A 7 0.59 11.96 0.90
C LEU A 7 0.74 13.40 0.42
N LYS A 8 -0.30 14.24 0.55
CA LYS A 8 -0.23 15.67 0.23
C LYS A 8 0.93 16.38 0.93
N LYS A 9 1.16 16.07 2.21
CA LYS A 9 2.28 16.66 2.96
C LYS A 9 3.65 16.13 2.53
N LEU A 10 3.73 14.89 2.09
CA LEU A 10 4.99 14.26 1.69
C LEU A 10 5.42 14.64 0.27
N THR A 11 4.47 14.73 -0.66
CA THR A 11 4.75 14.97 -2.08
C THR A 11 4.57 16.42 -2.48
N GLY A 12 3.81 17.20 -1.70
CA GLY A 12 3.41 18.55 -2.07
C GLY A 12 2.34 18.60 -3.16
N GLU A 13 1.83 17.43 -3.59
CA GLU A 13 0.81 17.32 -4.63
C GLU A 13 -0.57 17.68 -4.06
N SER A 14 -1.37 18.37 -4.86
CA SER A 14 -2.70 18.84 -4.45
C SER A 14 -3.84 18.11 -5.13
N ASP A 15 -3.56 17.36 -6.21
CA ASP A 15 -4.53 16.53 -6.92
C ASP A 15 -4.96 15.32 -6.09
N GLU A 16 -6.11 15.42 -5.44
CA GLU A 16 -6.71 14.36 -4.64
C GLU A 16 -7.10 13.13 -5.47
N VAL A 17 -7.53 13.33 -6.72
CA VAL A 17 -7.99 12.23 -7.59
C VAL A 17 -6.82 11.36 -7.97
N LEU A 18 -5.72 12.00 -8.39
CA LEU A 18 -4.46 11.31 -8.68
C LEU A 18 -3.92 10.56 -7.45
N LEU A 19 -3.91 11.22 -6.28
CA LEU A 19 -3.43 10.59 -5.06
C LEU A 19 -4.29 9.39 -4.64
N SER A 20 -5.61 9.47 -4.83
CA SER A 20 -6.52 8.34 -4.57
C SER A 20 -6.22 7.17 -5.50
N LEU A 21 -6.06 7.42 -6.80
CA LEU A 21 -5.78 6.38 -7.78
C LEU A 21 -4.46 5.67 -7.48
N LEU A 22 -3.40 6.43 -7.17
CA LEU A 22 -2.10 5.87 -6.82
C LEU A 22 -2.14 5.06 -5.51
N LEU A 23 -2.96 5.49 -4.55
CA LEU A 23 -3.16 4.77 -3.31
C LEU A 23 -3.90 3.46 -3.53
N ASP A 24 -4.92 3.45 -4.40
CA ASP A 24 -5.67 2.25 -4.77
C ASP A 24 -4.77 1.23 -5.49
N ASP A 25 -3.98 1.69 -6.46
CA ASP A 25 -3.01 0.85 -7.18
C ASP A 25 -1.95 0.27 -6.23
N ALA A 26 -1.38 1.10 -5.36
CA ALA A 26 -0.42 0.65 -4.35
C ALA A 26 -1.04 -0.37 -3.38
N THR A 27 -2.30 -0.16 -2.99
CA THR A 27 -3.04 -1.09 -2.12
C THR A 27 -3.27 -2.42 -2.81
N ALA A 28 -3.74 -2.41 -4.05
CA ALA A 28 -3.96 -3.61 -4.85
C ALA A 28 -2.65 -4.41 -5.02
N PHE A 29 -1.53 -3.72 -5.27
CA PHE A 29 -0.22 -4.34 -5.37
C PHE A 29 0.20 -5.02 -4.06
N VAL A 30 0.09 -4.31 -2.92
CA VAL A 30 0.47 -4.86 -1.60
C VAL A 30 -0.39 -6.06 -1.22
N LEU A 31 -1.70 -6.01 -1.49
CA LEU A 31 -2.61 -7.13 -1.23
C LEU A 31 -2.25 -8.35 -2.09
N SER A 32 -2.04 -8.14 -3.38
CA SER A 32 -1.64 -9.20 -4.33
C SER A 32 -0.30 -9.83 -3.92
N TYR A 33 0.68 -9.00 -3.56
CA TYR A 33 2.02 -9.45 -3.18
C TYR A 33 2.03 -10.24 -1.86
N THR A 34 1.34 -9.72 -0.85
CA THR A 34 1.28 -10.37 0.47
C THR A 34 0.32 -11.56 0.51
N GLY A 35 -0.57 -11.67 -0.48
CA GLY A 35 -1.63 -12.67 -0.54
C GLY A 35 -2.73 -12.46 0.50
N ARG A 36 -2.88 -11.23 1.00
CA ARG A 36 -3.88 -10.85 2.01
C ARG A 36 -5.12 -10.26 1.35
N THR A 37 -6.24 -10.34 2.06
CA THR A 37 -7.51 -9.73 1.63
C THR A 37 -7.70 -8.31 2.16
N ARG A 38 -6.91 -7.90 3.15
CA ARG A 38 -6.97 -6.59 3.80
C ARG A 38 -5.58 -6.08 4.21
N ILE A 39 -5.44 -4.76 4.28
CA ILE A 39 -4.26 -4.10 4.83
C ILE A 39 -4.30 -4.23 6.36
N VAL A 40 -3.20 -4.71 6.95
CA VAL A 40 -3.04 -4.82 8.41
C VAL A 40 -2.14 -3.70 8.93
N THR A 41 -2.24 -3.41 10.23
CA THR A 41 -1.39 -2.43 10.91
C THR A 41 0.09 -2.76 10.66
N GLY A 42 0.80 -1.83 10.01
CA GLY A 42 2.19 -2.00 9.58
C GLY A 42 2.38 -2.01 8.05
N LEU A 43 1.38 -2.42 7.27
CA LEU A 43 1.42 -2.35 5.80
C LEU A 43 1.05 -0.97 5.25
N GLU A 44 0.32 -0.16 6.02
CA GLU A 44 -0.07 1.21 5.63
C GLU A 44 1.12 2.05 5.17
N LYS A 45 2.26 1.96 5.89
CA LYS A 45 3.47 2.69 5.52
C LYS A 45 4.00 2.24 4.15
N ALA A 46 4.02 0.93 3.89
CA ALA A 46 4.49 0.38 2.62
C ALA A 46 3.60 0.83 1.45
N VAL A 47 2.29 0.89 1.65
CA VAL A 47 1.34 1.42 0.66
C VAL A 47 1.64 2.90 0.37
N ARG A 48 1.80 3.73 1.41
CA ARG A 48 2.11 5.15 1.26
C ARG A 48 3.45 5.37 0.53
N ASP A 49 4.49 4.63 0.91
CA ASP A 49 5.81 4.73 0.28
C ASP A 49 5.75 4.35 -1.20
N LEU A 50 5.00 3.29 -1.56
CA LEU A 50 4.78 2.90 -2.95
C LEU A 50 4.03 3.96 -3.75
N ALA A 51 3.00 4.58 -3.17
CA ALA A 51 2.26 5.67 -3.81
C ALA A 51 3.17 6.89 -4.10
N VAL A 52 4.04 7.26 -3.15
CA VAL A 52 5.03 8.34 -3.35
C VAL A 52 6.02 8.00 -4.47
N ILE A 53 6.52 6.76 -4.51
CA ILE A 53 7.44 6.31 -5.57
C ILE A 53 6.76 6.35 -6.94
N ALA A 54 5.51 5.89 -7.02
CA ALA A 54 4.75 5.90 -8.25
C ALA A 54 4.54 7.34 -8.77
N LEU A 55 4.20 8.27 -7.87
CA LEU A 55 4.07 9.69 -8.22
C LEU A 55 5.38 10.29 -8.73
N ASN A 56 6.48 10.08 -8.01
CA ASN A 56 7.80 10.61 -8.40
C ASN A 56 8.28 10.04 -9.75
N ARG A 57 7.93 8.78 -10.05
CA ARG A 57 8.24 8.14 -11.34
C ARG A 57 7.45 8.76 -12.50
N MET A 58 6.17 9.02 -12.31
CA MET A 58 5.33 9.68 -13.32
C MET A 58 5.90 11.06 -13.72
N GLY A 59 6.57 11.76 -12.81
CA GLY A 59 7.22 13.04 -13.07
C GLY A 59 8.65 12.97 -13.65
N THR A 60 9.29 11.79 -13.69
CA THR A 60 10.72 11.63 -14.03
C THR A 60 10.99 10.85 -15.31
N GLU A 61 9.95 10.54 -16.09
CA GLU A 61 10.03 9.77 -17.35
C GLU A 61 10.98 10.37 -18.40
N GLY A 62 11.27 11.67 -18.32
CA GLY A 62 12.20 12.36 -19.23
C GLY A 62 13.68 12.14 -18.91
N GLU A 63 14.05 11.86 -17.66
CA GLU A 63 15.45 11.77 -17.22
C GLU A 63 16.02 10.34 -17.35
N SER A 64 15.19 9.32 -17.18
CA SER A 64 15.56 7.91 -17.40
C SER A 64 15.90 7.60 -18.86
N SER A 65 15.47 8.45 -19.81
CA SER A 65 15.78 8.31 -21.24
C SER A 65 17.28 8.41 -21.59
N ARG A 66 18.13 8.93 -20.70
CA ARG A 66 19.58 9.10 -20.93
C ARG A 66 20.47 7.99 -20.39
N SER A 67 19.92 6.96 -19.72
CA SER A 67 20.67 5.78 -19.30
C SER A 67 19.85 4.51 -19.54
N GLY A 68 20.13 3.83 -20.67
CA GLY A 68 19.70 2.45 -20.91
C GLY A 68 18.21 2.31 -21.26
N GLY A 69 17.94 1.86 -22.48
CA GLY A 69 16.58 1.80 -23.01
C GLY A 69 15.63 0.90 -22.22
N GLY A 70 14.37 1.34 -22.15
CA GLY A 70 13.21 0.47 -21.99
C GLY A 70 13.12 -0.26 -20.65
N GLU A 71 13.21 0.46 -19.53
CA GLU A 71 12.71 -0.10 -18.28
C GLU A 71 11.18 -0.09 -18.31
N SER A 72 10.60 -1.25 -18.65
CA SER A 72 9.18 -1.53 -18.51
C SER A 72 8.68 -1.08 -17.13
N TYR A 73 7.48 -0.52 -17.10
CA TYR A 73 6.68 -0.25 -15.90
C TYR A 73 6.53 -1.52 -15.05
N SER A 74 7.54 -1.84 -14.25
CA SER A 74 7.51 -2.93 -13.27
C SER A 74 7.81 -2.34 -11.91
N PHE A 75 6.90 -2.61 -10.98
CA PHE A 75 7.06 -2.26 -9.57
C PHE A 75 8.31 -2.88 -8.95
N ASP A 76 8.98 -3.83 -9.63
CA ASP A 76 10.25 -4.51 -9.30
C ASP A 76 11.40 -3.58 -8.88
N ASN A 77 11.31 -2.29 -9.18
CA ASN A 77 12.31 -1.29 -8.80
C ASN A 77 12.01 -0.55 -7.47
N ALA A 78 11.03 -1.00 -6.68
CA ALA A 78 10.82 -0.44 -5.35
C ALA A 78 12.05 -0.70 -4.44
N PRO A 79 12.41 0.23 -3.54
CA PRO A 79 13.54 0.03 -2.62
C PRO A 79 13.42 -1.28 -1.83
N LYS A 80 14.56 -1.98 -1.66
CA LYS A 80 14.62 -3.28 -0.97
C LYS A 80 13.92 -3.31 0.40
N HIS A 81 13.98 -2.21 1.16
CA HIS A 81 13.35 -2.13 2.47
C HIS A 81 11.82 -2.25 2.43
N ILE A 82 11.17 -1.84 1.33
CA ILE A 82 9.73 -2.01 1.12
C ILE A 82 9.45 -3.50 0.92
N TYR A 83 10.21 -4.18 0.06
CA TYR A 83 10.09 -5.63 -0.13
C TYR A 83 10.34 -6.41 1.15
N ASP A 84 11.37 -6.05 1.93
CA ASP A 84 11.66 -6.68 3.22
C ASP A 84 10.47 -6.55 4.20
N THR A 85 9.73 -5.43 4.12
CA THR A 85 8.50 -5.23 4.88
C THR A 85 7.38 -6.11 4.32
N LEU A 86 7.14 -6.11 3.01
CA LEU A 86 6.09 -6.93 2.38
C LEU A 86 6.30 -8.43 2.61
N ASP A 87 7.53 -8.92 2.48
CA ASP A 87 7.90 -10.32 2.72
C ASP A 87 7.61 -10.76 4.15
N ARG A 88 7.81 -9.88 5.14
CA ARG A 88 7.48 -10.16 6.54
C ARG A 88 5.99 -10.39 6.77
N TYR A 89 5.15 -9.67 6.03
CA TYR A 89 3.69 -9.77 6.16
C TYR A 89 3.07 -10.76 5.18
N ARG A 90 3.84 -11.32 4.23
CA ARG A 90 3.37 -12.28 3.23
C ARG A 90 2.90 -13.57 3.90
N LEU A 91 1.70 -14.01 3.54
CA LEU A 91 1.15 -15.27 4.05
C LEU A 91 1.82 -16.45 3.35
N ALA A 92 2.24 -17.44 4.16
CA ALA A 92 2.74 -18.70 3.63
C ALA A 92 1.63 -19.45 2.89
N ARG A 93 1.99 -20.06 1.75
CA ARG A 93 1.09 -20.93 1.00
C ARG A 93 1.28 -22.37 1.45
N ILE A 94 0.20 -23.04 1.84
CA ILE A 94 0.18 -24.46 2.19
C ILE A 94 -0.68 -25.17 1.14
N GLY A 95 -0.08 -26.08 0.35
CA GLY A 95 -0.79 -26.78 -0.72
C GLY A 95 -1.39 -25.87 -1.80
N GLY A 96 -0.73 -24.75 -2.11
CA GLY A 96 -1.20 -23.78 -3.09
C GLY A 96 -2.31 -22.83 -2.60
N ARG A 97 -2.72 -22.95 -1.33
CA ARG A 97 -3.73 -22.08 -0.71
C ARG A 97 -3.11 -21.15 0.31
N THR A 98 -3.66 -19.95 0.42
CA THR A 98 -3.30 -18.97 1.43
C THR A 98 -4.36 -18.98 2.53
N TYR A 99 -3.92 -19.00 3.78
CA TYR A 99 -4.82 -19.00 4.95
C TYR A 99 -4.59 -17.72 5.74
N GLU A 100 -5.59 -16.85 5.76
CA GLU A 100 -5.56 -15.62 6.54
C GLU A 100 -6.37 -15.83 7.83
N ALA A 101 -5.75 -15.55 8.99
CA ALA A 101 -6.46 -15.60 10.26
C ALA A 101 -7.56 -14.54 10.27
N LYS A 102 -8.81 -14.96 10.47
CA LYS A 102 -9.95 -14.05 10.60
C LYS A 102 -9.86 -13.39 11.97
N THR A 103 -9.27 -12.19 12.04
CA THR A 103 -9.47 -11.31 13.19
C THR A 103 -10.96 -11.00 13.28
N GLU A 104 -11.64 -11.60 14.26
CA GLU A 104 -12.99 -11.21 14.66
C GLU A 104 -12.97 -9.72 15.00
N GLN A 105 -13.91 -8.97 14.42
CA GLN A 105 -14.12 -7.57 14.78
C GLN A 105 -14.61 -7.53 16.23
N ALA A 106 -13.72 -7.24 17.17
CA ALA A 106 -14.12 -6.79 18.49
C ALA A 106 -14.70 -5.39 18.34
N GLY A 107 -16.03 -5.28 18.21
CA GLY A 107 -16.65 -3.97 17.97
C GLY A 107 -18.16 -3.97 17.80
N ASP A 108 -18.91 -4.63 18.69
CA ASP A 108 -20.27 -4.18 19.03
C ASP A 108 -20.52 -4.48 20.52
N VAL A 109 -19.87 -3.71 21.39
CA VAL A 109 -20.22 -3.69 22.81
C VAL A 109 -21.42 -2.74 22.92
N SER A 110 -22.61 -3.30 22.82
CA SER A 110 -23.85 -2.62 23.19
C SER A 110 -23.68 -2.05 24.60
N SER A 111 -23.76 -0.72 24.71
CA SER A 111 -23.74 0.00 25.98
C SER A 111 -24.90 -0.48 26.86
N PRO A 112 -24.68 -0.92 28.11
CA PRO A 112 -25.79 -1.23 29.00
C PRO A 112 -26.53 0.08 29.31
N GLY A 113 -27.75 0.18 28.80
CA GLY A 113 -28.65 1.29 29.05
C GLY A 113 -28.73 1.60 30.54
N SER A 114 -28.45 2.87 30.87
CA SER A 114 -28.60 3.44 32.19
C SER A 114 -30.05 3.28 32.68
N ASN A 115 -30.21 2.66 33.85
CA ASN A 115 -31.43 2.73 34.65
C ASN A 115 -31.87 4.18 34.86
N THR A 116 -33.12 4.49 34.51
CA THR A 116 -33.97 5.46 35.22
C THR A 116 -35.40 4.97 35.19
#